data_AF-A0A536HJU5-F1
#
_entry.id   AF-A0A536HJU5-F1
#
_cell.length_a   1.000
_cell.length_b   1.000
_cell.length_c   1.000
_cell.angle_alpha   90.00
_cell.angle_beta   90.00
_cell.angle_gamma   90.00
#
_symmetry.space_group_name_H-M   'P 1'
#
loop_
_entity.id
_entity.type
_entity.pdbx_description
1 polymer ?
#
loop_
_entity_poly.entity_id
_entity_poly.type
_entity_poly.pdbx_seq_one_letter_code
_entity_poly.pdbx_strand_id
1 'polypeptide(L)'
;MARTPLQRPRGTQDILPADQPYWRLMQQAAERLAVRYGYRKIDTPIFEATELFSRSAGDASDIVLKEMYTFTDRGGGHGPHRPGVL
;
A
#
# COMPACT_ATOMS: atom_id res chain seq x y z
N MET A 1 -3.79 35.82 -3.70
CA MET A 1 -3.50 34.46 -4.19
C MET A 1 -4.60 33.53 -3.71
N ALA A 2 -5.32 32.86 -4.62
CA ALA A 2 -6.38 31.92 -4.22
C ALA A 2 -5.75 30.68 -3.58
N ARG A 3 -6.19 30.32 -2.37
CA ARG A 3 -5.82 29.04 -1.73
C ARG A 3 -6.57 27.93 -2.46
N THR A 4 -5.87 27.11 -3.22
CA THR A 4 -6.43 25.85 -3.73
C THR A 4 -6.77 24.99 -2.52
N PRO A 5 -8.03 24.57 -2.34
CA PRO A 5 -8.38 23.66 -1.26
C PRO A 5 -7.61 22.34 -1.45
N LEU A 6 -6.94 21.90 -0.40
CA LEU A 6 -6.27 20.60 -0.40
C LEU A 6 -7.35 19.52 -0.55
N GLN A 7 -7.27 18.76 -1.63
CA GLN A 7 -8.15 17.62 -1.89
C GLN A 7 -7.34 16.34 -1.86
N ARG A 8 -7.99 15.24 -1.48
CA ARG A 8 -7.37 13.91 -1.51
C ARG A 8 -6.93 13.57 -2.94
N PRO A 9 -5.81 12.84 -3.13
CA PRO A 9 -5.41 12.35 -4.44
C PRO A 9 -6.51 11.49 -5.08
N ARG A 10 -6.59 11.47 -6.41
CA ARG A 10 -7.54 10.60 -7.11
C ARG A 10 -7.19 9.13 -6.89
N GLY A 11 -8.20 8.27 -6.77
CA GLY A 11 -8.03 6.84 -6.52
C GLY A 11 -7.83 6.47 -5.05
N THR A 12 -8.17 7.40 -4.13
CA THR A 12 -7.90 7.24 -2.70
C THR A 12 -9.15 7.51 -1.89
N GLN A 13 -9.32 6.80 -0.77
CA GLN A 13 -10.48 6.95 0.08
C GLN A 13 -10.11 7.08 1.55
N ASP A 14 -10.55 8.17 2.18
CA ASP A 14 -10.45 8.31 3.63
C ASP A 14 -11.46 7.39 4.30
N ILE A 15 -10.99 6.56 5.25
CA ILE A 15 -11.86 5.76 6.11
C ILE A 15 -12.30 6.64 7.28
N LEU A 16 -13.54 7.13 7.23
CA LEU A 16 -14.04 8.07 8.22
C LEU A 16 -14.46 7.36 9.52
N PRO A 17 -14.59 8.08 10.65
CA PRO A 17 -15.00 7.47 11.92
C PRO A 17 -16.29 6.66 11.86
N ALA A 18 -17.24 7.05 11.01
CA ALA A 18 -18.49 6.33 10.78
C ALA A 18 -18.29 4.97 10.06
N ASP A 19 -17.24 4.85 9.24
CA ASP A 19 -16.93 3.64 8.48
C ASP A 19 -16.07 2.65 9.27
N GLN A 20 -15.33 3.16 10.26
CA GLN A 20 -14.40 2.38 11.09
C GLN A 20 -15.02 1.11 11.72
N PRO A 21 -16.27 1.10 12.22
CA PRO A 21 -16.90 -0.12 12.74
C PRO A 21 -16.96 -1.26 11.71
N TYR A 22 -17.26 -0.95 10.45
CA TYR A 22 -17.35 -1.94 9.37
C TYR A 22 -15.97 -2.48 8.99
N TRP A 23 -14.97 -1.60 8.91
CA TRP A 23 -13.58 -1.99 8.67
C TRP A 23 -13.03 -2.88 9.77
N ARG A 24 -13.32 -2.57 11.04
CA ARG A 24 -12.92 -3.43 12.17
C ARG A 24 -13.60 -4.79 12.11
N LEU A 25 -14.88 -4.84 11.77
CA LEU A 25 -15.62 -6.10 11.66
C LEU A 25 -14.98 -7.03 10.62
N MET A 26 -14.67 -6.51 9.44
CA MET A 26 -14.03 -7.26 8.36
C MET A 26 -12.64 -7.75 8.75
N GLN A 27 -11.80 -6.87 9.30
CA GLN A 27 -10.44 -7.22 9.74
C GLN A 27 -10.45 -8.32 10.81
N GLN A 28 -11.32 -8.19 11.82
CA GLN A 28 -11.42 -9.20 12.88
C GLN A 28 -11.92 -10.54 12.35
N ALA A 29 -12.80 -10.56 11.34
CA ALA A 29 -13.24 -11.80 10.72
C ALA A 29 -12.09 -12.52 10.00
N ALA A 30 -11.28 -11.77 9.24
CA ALA A 30 -10.10 -12.30 8.56
C ALA A 30 -9.05 -12.81 9.57
N GLU A 31 -8.77 -12.04 10.61
CA GLU A 31 -7.81 -12.41 11.65
C GLU A 31 -8.22 -13.69 12.40
N ARG A 32 -9.49 -13.78 12.83
CA ARG A 32 -10.02 -14.99 13.49
C ARG A 32 -9.87 -16.22 12.61
N LEU A 33 -10.08 -16.09 11.31
CA LEU A 33 -9.91 -17.19 10.37
C LEU A 33 -8.43 -17.59 10.26
N ALA A 34 -7.54 -16.63 10.05
CA ALA A 34 -6.10 -16.89 9.92
C ALA A 34 -5.53 -17.59 11.15
N VAL A 35 -5.86 -17.11 12.36
CA VAL A 35 -5.40 -17.71 13.63
C VAL A 35 -5.92 -19.13 13.79
N ARG A 36 -7.17 -19.41 13.39
CA ARG A 36 -7.75 -20.78 13.46
C ARG A 36 -6.94 -21.79 12.64
N TYR A 37 -6.35 -21.36 11.54
CA TYR A 37 -5.50 -22.22 10.69
C TYR A 37 -4.00 -22.14 11.05
N GLY A 38 -3.64 -21.54 12.19
CA GLY A 38 -2.27 -21.50 12.68
C GLY A 38 -1.37 -20.44 12.03
N TYR A 39 -1.94 -19.54 11.22
CA TYR A 39 -1.19 -18.42 10.66
C TYR A 39 -0.93 -17.37 11.74
N ARG A 40 0.21 -16.68 11.61
CA ARG A 40 0.56 -15.51 12.43
C ARG A 40 0.67 -14.29 11.54
N LYS A 41 0.15 -13.17 12.03
CA LYS A 41 0.27 -11.88 11.35
C LYS A 41 1.74 -11.45 11.29
N ILE A 42 2.16 -10.96 10.14
CA ILE A 42 3.40 -10.20 9.96
C ILE A 42 3.02 -8.85 9.37
N ASP A 43 3.55 -7.78 9.94
CA ASP A 43 3.45 -6.43 9.38
C ASP A 43 4.77 -6.12 8.68
N THR A 44 4.71 -5.91 7.37
CA THR A 44 5.89 -5.55 6.57
C THR A 44 6.01 -4.04 6.46
N PRO A 45 7.22 -3.51 6.18
CA PRO A 45 7.39 -2.11 5.81
C PRO A 45 6.44 -1.69 4.67
N ILE A 46 5.95 -0.44 4.74
CA ILE A 46 5.04 0.14 3.73
C ILE A 46 5.81 0.49 2.44
N PHE A 47 7.12 0.71 2.55
CA PHE A 47 8.03 0.96 1.43
C PHE A 47 9.19 -0.04 1.47
N GLU A 48 9.69 -0.41 0.29
CA GLU A 48 10.75 -1.41 0.06
C GLU A 48 11.55 -0.99 -1.18
N ALA A 49 12.70 -1.63 -1.45
CA ALA A 49 13.49 -1.34 -2.66
C ALA A 49 12.88 -1.96 -3.94
N THR A 50 13.03 -1.31 -5.11
CA THR A 50 12.62 -1.86 -6.45
C THR A 50 13.08 -3.26 -6.59
N GLU A 51 14.35 -3.45 -6.24
CA GLU A 51 15.12 -4.59 -6.66
C GLU A 51 14.50 -5.86 -6.08
N LEU A 52 13.81 -5.72 -4.94
CA LEU A 52 13.03 -6.77 -4.31
C LEU A 52 11.81 -7.17 -5.16
N PHE A 53 11.20 -6.25 -5.89
CA PHE A 53 10.08 -6.52 -6.82
C PHE A 53 10.53 -6.96 -8.21
N SER A 54 11.58 -6.33 -8.76
CA SER A 54 12.15 -6.70 -10.06
C SER A 54 12.62 -8.15 -10.09
N ARG A 55 13.15 -8.66 -8.97
CA ARG A 55 13.59 -10.07 -8.85
C ARG A 55 12.45 -11.07 -8.69
N SER A 56 11.33 -10.66 -8.12
CA SER A 56 10.22 -11.56 -7.75
C SER A 56 9.19 -11.75 -8.87
N ALA A 57 9.05 -10.75 -9.75
CA ALA A 57 8.00 -10.73 -10.77
C ALA A 57 8.40 -11.37 -12.11
N GLY A 58 9.68 -11.67 -12.33
CA GLY A 58 10.22 -11.91 -13.67
C GLY A 58 10.15 -10.64 -14.52
N ASP A 59 10.98 -10.52 -15.55
CA ASP A 59 10.99 -9.33 -16.41
C ASP A 59 9.57 -9.00 -16.94
N ALA A 60 9.01 -7.90 -16.44
CA ALA A 60 7.88 -7.14 -16.95
C ALA A 60 6.53 -7.88 -17.08
N SER A 61 5.84 -8.10 -15.96
CA SER A 61 4.38 -7.96 -16.00
C SER A 61 4.02 -6.48 -16.09
N ASP A 62 3.31 -6.09 -17.15
CA ASP A 62 2.82 -4.73 -17.42
C ASP A 62 1.99 -4.16 -16.25
N ILE A 63 1.47 -5.03 -15.38
CA ILE A 63 0.75 -4.70 -14.14
C ILE A 63 1.69 -4.05 -13.11
N VAL A 64 2.91 -4.58 -12.95
CA VAL A 64 3.83 -4.14 -11.90
C VAL A 64 4.39 -2.76 -12.23
N LEU A 65 4.73 -2.50 -13.49
CA LEU A 65 5.32 -1.23 -13.91
C LEU A 65 4.34 -0.05 -13.86
N LYS A 66 3.04 -0.28 -14.11
CA LYS A 66 2.02 0.79 -14.18
C LYS A 66 1.44 1.18 -12.82
N GLU A 67 1.55 0.30 -11.83
CA GLU A 67 0.98 0.51 -10.49
C GLU A 67 2.04 0.93 -9.44
N MET A 68 3.34 0.89 -9.76
CA MET A 68 4.41 1.30 -8.84
C MET A 68 4.57 2.81 -8.75
N TYR A 69 4.42 3.38 -7.54
CA TYR A 69 4.84 4.75 -7.27
C TYR A 69 6.34 4.77 -6.97
N THR A 70 7.12 5.63 -7.62
CA THR A 70 8.57 5.77 -7.37
C THR A 70 8.88 7.18 -6.85
N PHE A 71 9.59 7.28 -5.73
CA PHE A 71 10.07 8.54 -5.17
C PHE A 71 11.60 8.51 -5.01
N THR A 72 12.26 9.54 -5.51
CA THR A 72 13.71 9.70 -5.39
C THR A 72 14.05 10.22 -3.99
N ASP A 73 14.95 9.53 -3.29
CA ASP A 73 15.44 10.00 -1.99
C ASP A 73 16.31 11.27 -2.17
N ARG A 74 16.34 12.14 -1.16
CA ARG A 74 17.17 13.36 -1.13
C ARG A 74 18.67 13.07 -1.25
N GLY A 75 19.09 11.82 -1.02
CA GLY A 75 20.47 11.35 -1.17
C GLY A 75 20.86 10.89 -2.58
N GLY A 76 20.00 11.00 -3.59
CA GLY A 76 20.31 10.58 -4.97
C GLY A 76 20.22 9.06 -5.23
N GLY A 77 19.72 8.30 -4.25
CA GLY A 77 19.38 6.88 -4.44
C GLY A 77 18.01 6.72 -5.10
N HIS A 78 17.97 6.03 -6.24
CA HIS A 78 16.73 5.62 -6.90
C HIS A 78 16.13 4.42 -6.16
N GLY A 79 15.32 4.70 -5.12
CA GLY A 79 14.47 3.72 -4.45
C GLY A 79 13.05 3.79 -5.00
N PRO A 80 12.42 2.70 -5.44
CA PRO A 80 11.04 2.68 -5.91
C PRO A 80 10.15 1.73 -5.13
N HIS A 81 8.87 2.08 -5.15
CA HIS A 81 7.92 1.70 -4.12
C HIS A 81 6.84 0.82 -4.73
N ARG A 82 6.23 0.03 -3.85
CA ARG A 82 5.06 -0.78 -4.18
C ARG A 82 3.84 0.11 -4.46
N PRO A 83 2.83 -0.40 -5.20
CA PRO A 83 1.50 0.17 -5.18
C PRO A 83 0.93 0.03 -3.77
N GLY A 84 0.82 1.15 -3.06
CA GLY A 84 -0.09 1.25 -1.93
C GLY A 84 -1.40 1.81 -2.47
N VAL A 85 -2.45 0.99 -2.50
CA VAL A 85 -3.82 1.50 -2.58
C VAL A 85 -4.01 2.35 -1.32
N LEU A 86 -4.38 3.63 -1.48
CA LEU A 86 -5.02 4.34 -0.37
C LEU A 86 -6.41 3.75 -0.15
#